data_AF-A0A520ARS2-F1
#
_entry.id   AF-A0A520ARS2-F1
#
_cell.length_a   1.000
_cell.length_b   1.000
_cell.length_c   1.000
_cell.angle_alpha   90.00
_cell.angle_beta   90.00
_cell.angle_gamma   90.00
#
_symmetry.space_group_name_H-M   'P 1'
#
loop_
_entity.id
_entity.type
_entity.pdbx_description
1 polymer ?
#
loop_
_entity_poly.entity_id
_entity_poly.type
_entity_poly.pdbx_seq_one_letter_code
_entity_poly.pdbx_strand_id
1 'polypeptide(L)'
;EKVEPVMRVLYSRPQKKGREVFGVLEQYDKVWRLGANENTEIQFFKAVNISGKKVKAGRYSVFAIPSQDKWTIIINKQNDKWGAFSYDQTKDVIRTDVVVNKIEKTVEAFSITFIDSPEGANLVMAWDNTQVFLPIGFKK
;
A
#
# COMPACT_ATOMS: atom_id res chain seq x y z
N GLU A 1 -14.06 -20.72 -17.49
CA GLU A 1 -13.99 -20.79 -16.01
C GLU A 1 -14.36 -19.46 -15.41
N LYS A 2 -15.00 -19.48 -14.23
CA LYS A 2 -15.34 -18.26 -13.48
C LYS A 2 -14.10 -17.84 -12.69
N VAL A 3 -13.40 -16.81 -13.16
CA VAL A 3 -12.26 -16.24 -12.43
C VAL A 3 -12.79 -15.47 -11.24
N GLU A 4 -12.54 -15.96 -10.03
CA GLU A 4 -12.88 -15.23 -8.81
C GLU A 4 -11.79 -14.22 -8.46
N PRO A 5 -12.13 -12.96 -8.13
CA PRO A 5 -11.14 -11.98 -7.73
C PRO A 5 -10.47 -12.42 -6.43
N VAL A 6 -9.15 -12.30 -6.36
CA VAL A 6 -8.38 -12.61 -5.14
C VAL A 6 -8.35 -11.43 -4.18
N MET A 7 -8.17 -10.22 -4.74
CA MET A 7 -8.09 -8.98 -3.97
C MET A 7 -8.50 -7.76 -4.79
N ARG A 8 -8.85 -6.68 -4.11
CA ARG A 8 -9.19 -5.36 -4.68
C ARG A 8 -8.57 -4.28 -3.80
N VAL A 9 -8.03 -3.23 -4.43
CA VAL A 9 -7.59 -2.02 -3.74
C VAL A 9 -8.50 -0.84 -4.11
N LEU A 10 -8.90 -0.06 -3.11
CA LEU A 10 -9.62 1.20 -3.26
C LEU A 10 -8.74 2.30 -2.68
N TYR A 11 -8.43 3.32 -3.47
CA TYR A 11 -7.50 4.37 -3.06
C TYR A 11 -7.77 5.67 -3.80
N SER A 12 -7.40 6.77 -3.15
CA SER A 12 -7.38 8.10 -3.74
C SER A 12 -6.08 8.37 -4.48
N ARG A 13 -6.15 9.15 -5.57
CA ARG A 13 -5.03 9.38 -6.51
C ARG A 13 -4.56 10.84 -6.50
N PRO A 14 -3.87 11.32 -5.43
CA PRO A 14 -3.34 12.68 -5.41
C PRO A 14 -2.33 12.91 -6.54
N GLN A 15 -2.26 14.17 -7.00
CA GLN A 15 -1.39 14.61 -8.08
C GLN A 15 -0.14 15.28 -7.51
N LYS A 16 1.04 15.07 -8.11
CA LYS A 16 2.29 15.75 -7.71
C LYS A 16 2.20 17.25 -7.95
N LYS A 17 1.78 17.67 -9.16
CA LYS A 17 1.63 19.09 -9.56
C LYS A 17 2.90 19.91 -9.30
N GLY A 18 4.05 19.38 -9.69
CA GLY A 18 5.35 20.06 -9.52
C GLY A 18 5.91 20.07 -8.09
N ARG A 19 5.17 19.58 -7.09
CA ARG A 19 5.63 19.51 -5.69
C ARG A 19 6.64 18.37 -5.51
N GLU A 20 7.53 18.53 -4.54
CA GLU A 20 8.30 17.41 -3.99
C GLU A 20 7.39 16.56 -3.11
N VAL A 21 7.34 15.25 -3.36
CA VAL A 21 6.38 14.38 -2.67
C VAL A 21 6.93 13.90 -1.34
N PHE A 22 8.00 13.10 -1.36
CA PHE A 22 8.51 12.44 -0.16
C PHE A 22 9.53 13.32 0.57
N GLY A 23 9.31 13.54 1.85
CA GLY A 23 10.09 14.48 2.68
C GLY A 23 9.46 15.88 2.79
N VAL A 24 8.48 16.20 1.93
CA VAL A 24 7.77 17.50 1.95
C VAL A 24 6.25 17.30 2.06
N LEU A 25 5.60 16.80 1.00
CA LEU A 25 4.16 16.59 1.01
C LEU A 25 3.77 15.44 1.94
N GLU A 26 4.48 14.33 1.85
CA GLU A 26 4.37 13.20 2.76
C GLU A 26 5.70 13.06 3.52
N GLN A 27 5.66 13.38 4.81
CA GLN A 27 6.84 13.44 5.65
C GLN A 27 7.45 12.05 5.86
N TYR A 28 8.78 11.99 5.82
CA TYR A 28 9.49 10.77 6.20
C TYR A 28 9.23 10.42 7.67
N ASP A 29 9.26 9.12 7.95
CA ASP A 29 9.12 8.54 9.30
C ASP A 29 7.79 8.88 10.00
N LYS A 30 6.79 9.33 9.23
CA LYS A 30 5.42 9.58 9.69
C LYS A 30 4.45 8.62 9.00
N VAL A 31 3.41 8.23 9.73
CA VAL A 31 2.33 7.41 9.17
C VAL A 31 1.55 8.22 8.14
N TRP A 32 1.51 7.69 6.93
CA TRP A 32 0.74 8.19 5.82
C TRP A 32 -0.40 7.22 5.50
N ARG A 33 -1.58 7.78 5.21
CA ARG A 33 -2.80 7.07 4.77
C ARG A 33 -2.71 6.43 3.38
N LEU A 34 -1.53 6.51 2.75
CA LEU A 34 -1.24 5.96 1.43
C LEU A 34 -2.25 6.47 0.37
N GLY A 35 -2.48 7.78 0.31
CA GLY A 35 -3.50 8.39 -0.56
C GLY A 35 -3.87 9.82 -0.14
N ALA A 36 -5.08 10.24 -0.48
CA ALA A 36 -5.64 11.55 -0.13
C ALA A 36 -7.04 11.42 0.47
N ASN A 37 -7.37 12.28 1.43
CA ASN A 37 -8.62 12.26 2.20
C ASN A 37 -8.82 10.94 2.95
N GLU A 38 -9.57 9.98 2.42
CA GLU A 38 -9.76 8.66 3.00
C GLU A 38 -8.48 7.80 2.96
N ASN A 39 -8.41 6.83 3.88
CA ASN A 39 -7.37 5.83 3.87
C ASN A 39 -7.55 4.83 2.72
N THR A 40 -6.42 4.36 2.18
CA THR A 40 -6.44 3.27 1.19
C THR A 40 -6.96 1.99 1.83
N GLU A 41 -7.85 1.29 1.15
CA GLU A 41 -8.40 0.01 1.59
C GLU A 41 -8.01 -1.13 0.64
N ILE A 42 -7.67 -2.28 1.20
CA ILE A 42 -7.48 -3.53 0.48
C ILE A 42 -8.48 -4.58 0.99
N GLN A 43 -9.22 -5.16 0.05
CA GLN A 43 -10.10 -6.29 0.29
C GLN A 43 -9.39 -7.55 -0.20
N PHE A 44 -9.25 -8.54 0.69
CA PHE A 44 -8.88 -9.90 0.33
C PHE A 44 -10.14 -10.77 0.31
N PHE A 45 -10.39 -11.47 -0.80
CA PHE A 45 -11.53 -12.39 -0.94
C PHE A 45 -11.20 -13.81 -0.48
N LYS A 46 -9.90 -14.14 -0.40
CA LYS A 46 -9.38 -15.36 0.23
C LYS A 46 -8.19 -15.02 1.12
N ALA A 47 -7.75 -15.97 1.94
CA ALA A 47 -6.54 -15.78 2.74
C ALA A 47 -5.30 -15.63 1.84
N VAL A 48 -4.41 -14.72 2.22
CA VAL A 48 -3.14 -14.43 1.53
C VAL A 48 -1.96 -14.53 2.49
N ASN A 49 -0.74 -14.53 1.96
CA ASN A 49 0.49 -14.45 2.74
C ASN A 49 1.22 -13.15 2.43
N ILE A 50 1.60 -12.40 3.47
CA ILE A 50 2.40 -11.18 3.36
C ILE A 50 3.54 -11.30 4.36
N SER A 51 4.78 -11.25 3.86
CA SER A 51 5.99 -11.34 4.69
C SER A 51 6.01 -12.53 5.65
N GLY A 52 5.61 -13.71 5.15
CA GLY A 52 5.55 -14.97 5.90
C GLY A 52 4.34 -15.12 6.82
N LYS A 53 3.47 -14.10 6.93
CA LYS A 53 2.28 -14.13 7.79
C LYS A 53 1.01 -14.33 6.98
N LYS A 54 0.17 -15.25 7.45
CA LYS A 54 -1.16 -15.49 6.87
C LYS A 54 -2.13 -14.39 7.28
N VAL A 55 -2.68 -13.68 6.29
CA VAL A 55 -3.75 -12.70 6.45
C VAL A 55 -5.06 -13.34 6.02
N LYS A 56 -6.10 -13.24 6.84
CA LYS A 56 -7.42 -13.81 6.54
C LYS A 56 -8.12 -13.01 5.45
N ALA A 57 -9.11 -13.62 4.80
CA ALA A 57 -10.04 -12.86 3.97
C ALA A 57 -10.72 -11.76 4.82
N GLY A 58 -10.92 -10.59 4.23
CA GLY A 58 -11.43 -9.43 4.94
C GLY A 58 -11.02 -8.12 4.30
N ARG A 59 -11.60 -7.03 4.82
CA ARG A 59 -11.29 -5.65 4.44
C ARG A 59 -10.35 -5.05 5.46
N TYR A 60 -9.29 -4.41 4.97
CA TYR A 60 -8.25 -3.80 5.78
C TYR A 60 -7.89 -2.45 5.20
N SER A 61 -7.38 -1.56 6.04
CA SER A 61 -6.73 -0.35 5.56
C SER A 61 -5.23 -0.57 5.39
N VAL A 62 -4.66 0.18 4.46
CA VAL A 62 -3.24 0.19 4.14
C VAL A 62 -2.67 1.55 4.49
N PHE A 63 -1.67 1.54 5.35
CA PHE A 63 -0.86 2.71 5.66
C PHE A 63 0.58 2.47 5.23
N ALA A 64 1.34 3.55 5.07
CA ALA A 64 2.78 3.47 4.83
C ALA A 64 3.51 4.46 5.73
N ILE A 65 4.74 4.13 6.11
CA ILE A 65 5.70 5.08 6.68
C ILE A 65 6.83 5.18 5.66
N PRO A 66 6.89 6.25 4.86
CA PRO A 66 7.95 6.41 3.88
C PRO A 66 9.26 6.77 4.59
N SER A 67 10.37 6.25 4.08
CA SER A 67 11.74 6.71 4.35
C SER A 67 12.49 6.80 3.02
N GLN A 68 13.78 7.14 3.06
CA GLN A 68 14.60 7.34 1.87
C GLN A 68 14.87 6.04 1.10
N ASP A 69 15.11 4.95 1.82
CA ASP A 69 15.57 3.65 1.31
C ASP A 69 14.49 2.55 1.40
N LYS A 70 13.50 2.72 2.27
CA LYS A 70 12.40 1.77 2.46
C LYS A 70 11.10 2.44 2.85
N TRP A 71 9.99 1.76 2.59
CA TRP A 71 8.71 2.08 3.21
C TRP A 71 8.34 0.96 4.17
N THR A 72 7.82 1.31 5.35
CA THR A 72 7.11 0.35 6.19
C THR A 72 5.64 0.32 5.77
N ILE A 73 5.18 -0.77 5.18
CA ILE A 73 3.78 -0.99 4.83
C ILE A 73 3.04 -1.64 5.99
N ILE A 74 1.85 -1.12 6.28
CA ILE A 74 1.03 -1.53 7.42
C ILE A 74 -0.35 -1.94 6.92
N ILE A 75 -0.77 -3.16 7.27
CA ILE A 75 -2.15 -3.64 7.08
C ILE A 75 -2.85 -3.55 8.42
N ASN A 76 -3.93 -2.77 8.52
CA ASN A 76 -4.61 -2.45 9.77
C ASN A 76 -6.11 -2.80 9.70
N LYS A 77 -6.71 -3.19 10.83
CA LYS A 77 -8.13 -3.61 10.90
C LYS A 77 -9.15 -2.47 10.90
N GLN A 78 -8.73 -1.22 11.12
CA GLN A 78 -9.63 -0.07 11.06
C GLN A 78 -9.93 0.24 9.60
N ASN A 79 -11.19 0.45 9.25
CA ASN A 79 -11.65 0.81 7.90
C ASN A 79 -12.50 2.09 7.96
N ASP A 80 -12.79 2.69 6.81
CA ASP A 80 -13.67 3.85 6.67
C ASP A 80 -13.22 5.06 7.52
N LYS A 81 -11.93 5.42 7.43
CA LYS A 81 -11.36 6.53 8.21
C LYS A 81 -10.83 7.66 7.33
N TRP A 82 -11.00 8.88 7.83
CA TRP A 82 -10.44 10.07 7.21
C TRP A 82 -9.02 10.32 7.71
N GLY A 83 -8.08 10.44 6.78
CA GLY A 83 -6.70 10.75 7.10
C GLY A 83 -5.94 9.60 7.77
N ALA A 84 -4.81 9.96 8.39
CA ALA A 84 -4.04 9.08 9.29
C ALA A 84 -4.29 9.38 10.78
N PHE A 85 -5.14 10.37 11.11
CA PHE A 85 -5.35 10.85 12.48
C PHE A 85 -5.93 9.80 13.42
N SER A 86 -6.74 8.89 12.88
CA SER A 86 -7.35 7.80 13.65
C SER A 86 -6.52 6.51 13.64
N TYR A 87 -5.29 6.55 13.12
CA TYR A 87 -4.43 5.37 13.08
C TYR A 87 -4.13 4.88 14.49
N ASP A 88 -4.45 3.60 14.73
CA ASP A 88 -4.17 2.89 15.98
C ASP A 88 -3.28 1.67 15.68
N GLN A 89 -2.02 1.76 16.10
CA GLN A 89 -1.02 0.70 15.91
C GLN A 89 -1.42 -0.62 16.59
N THR A 90 -2.27 -0.61 17.62
CA THR A 90 -2.76 -1.84 18.26
C THR A 90 -3.67 -2.66 17.35
N LYS A 91 -4.13 -2.08 16.24
CA LYS A 91 -4.96 -2.73 15.22
C LYS A 91 -4.16 -3.24 14.02
N ASP A 92 -2.84 -3.13 14.04
CA ASP A 92 -1.97 -3.66 13.00
C ASP A 92 -2.07 -5.19 12.91
N VAL A 93 -2.25 -5.68 11.69
CA VAL A 93 -2.19 -7.11 11.35
C VAL A 93 -0.80 -7.46 10.85
N ILE A 94 -0.26 -6.60 9.98
CA ILE A 94 1.06 -6.73 9.37
C ILE A 94 1.75 -5.37 9.43
N ARG A 95 3.04 -5.40 9.70
CA ARG A 95 3.97 -4.28 9.53
C ARG A 95 5.24 -4.86 8.92
N THR A 96 5.56 -4.44 7.70
CA THR A 96 6.69 -4.99 6.95
C THR A 96 7.37 -3.92 6.13
N ASP A 97 8.69 -4.04 6.00
CA ASP A 97 9.46 -3.13 5.18
C ASP A 97 9.51 -3.63 3.73
N VAL A 98 9.48 -2.68 2.79
CA VAL A 98 9.70 -2.88 1.36
C VAL A 98 10.72 -1.85 0.86
N VAL A 99 11.57 -2.26 -0.07
CA VAL A 99 12.66 -1.40 -0.59
C VAL A 99 12.10 -0.34 -1.53
N VAL A 100 12.60 0.90 -1.39
CA VAL A 100 12.35 1.99 -2.34
C VAL A 100 13.20 1.77 -3.59
N ASN A 101 12.52 1.75 -4.73
CA ASN A 101 13.13 1.73 -6.05
C ASN A 101 12.97 3.12 -6.66
N LYS A 102 14.07 3.72 -7.08
CA LYS A 102 14.03 4.97 -7.84
C LYS A 102 13.73 4.65 -9.30
N ILE A 103 12.79 5.38 -9.88
CA ILE A 103 12.40 5.23 -11.28
C ILE A 103 12.70 6.53 -12.04
N GLU A 104 13.15 6.42 -13.28
CA GLU A 104 13.54 7.58 -14.09
C GLU A 104 12.33 8.44 -14.48
N LYS A 105 11.23 7.79 -14.84
CA LYS A 105 9.99 8.47 -15.23
C LYS A 105 9.19 8.87 -14.00
N THR A 106 8.98 10.17 -13.85
CA THR A 106 8.11 10.71 -12.80
C THR A 106 6.67 10.22 -12.98
N VAL A 107 6.11 9.68 -11.90
CA VAL A 107 4.70 9.29 -11.78
C VAL A 107 3.93 10.48 -11.21
N GLU A 108 3.18 11.18 -12.06
CA GLU A 108 2.45 12.40 -11.65
C GLU A 108 1.29 12.11 -10.70
N ALA A 109 0.51 11.07 -10.97
CA ALA A 109 -0.63 10.66 -10.15
C ALA A 109 -0.23 9.46 -9.29
N PHE A 110 -0.38 9.56 -7.96
CA PHE A 110 -0.18 8.40 -7.10
C PHE A 110 -1.00 7.22 -7.63
N SER A 111 -0.33 6.10 -7.82
CA SER A 111 -0.88 4.94 -8.49
C SER A 111 -0.56 3.67 -7.73
N ILE A 112 -1.58 2.84 -7.56
CA ILE A 112 -1.49 1.50 -7.00
C ILE A 112 -2.03 0.52 -8.05
N THR A 113 -1.27 -0.54 -8.31
CA THR A 113 -1.66 -1.61 -9.24
C THR A 113 -1.17 -2.97 -8.75
N PHE A 114 -1.63 -4.03 -9.40
CA PHE A 114 -1.14 -5.39 -9.18
C PHE A 114 -0.32 -5.85 -10.39
N ILE A 115 0.83 -6.46 -10.13
CA ILE A 115 1.64 -7.16 -11.14
C ILE A 115 1.69 -8.63 -10.76
N ASP A 116 1.38 -9.53 -11.69
CA ASP A 116 1.44 -10.98 -11.46
C ASP A 116 2.85 -11.42 -11.04
N SER A 117 2.93 -12.39 -10.13
CA SER A 117 4.19 -13.02 -9.70
C SER A 117 4.01 -14.53 -9.57
N PRO A 118 5.07 -15.35 -9.64
CA PRO A 118 4.93 -16.81 -9.57
C PRO A 118 4.14 -17.31 -8.35
N GLU A 119 4.32 -16.67 -7.19
CA GLU A 119 3.69 -17.05 -5.93
C GLU A 119 2.39 -16.28 -5.60
N GLY A 120 1.97 -15.35 -6.47
CA GLY A 120 0.80 -14.51 -6.25
C GLY A 120 0.83 -13.24 -7.09
N ALA A 121 0.87 -12.07 -6.44
CA ALA A 121 0.99 -10.78 -7.10
C ALA A 121 1.77 -9.78 -6.23
N ASN A 122 2.42 -8.82 -6.87
CA ASN A 122 2.99 -7.65 -6.21
C ASN A 122 1.97 -6.50 -6.22
N LEU A 123 1.65 -5.96 -5.04
CA LEU A 123 1.00 -4.65 -4.93
C LEU A 123 2.06 -3.58 -5.15
N VAL A 124 1.99 -2.92 -6.29
CA VAL A 124 2.95 -1.89 -6.71
C VAL A 124 2.37 -0.53 -6.39
N MET A 125 3.12 0.29 -5.67
CA MET A 125 2.76 1.66 -5.33
C MET A 125 3.83 2.58 -5.87
N ALA A 126 3.43 3.62 -6.61
CA ALA A 126 4.35 4.59 -7.17
C ALA A 126 3.80 6.02 -7.10
N TRP A 127 4.67 6.95 -6.75
CA TRP A 127 4.46 8.38 -6.87
C TRP A 127 5.79 9.07 -7.09
N ASP A 128 5.80 10.15 -7.86
CA ASP A 128 7.04 10.86 -8.17
C ASP A 128 8.05 9.87 -8.81
N ASN A 129 9.33 9.99 -8.47
CA ASN A 129 10.38 9.06 -8.87
C ASN A 129 10.58 7.89 -7.87
N THR A 130 9.56 7.55 -7.07
CA THR A 130 9.63 6.48 -6.06
C THR A 130 8.62 5.37 -6.35
N GLN A 131 9.07 4.12 -6.31
CA GLN A 131 8.25 2.92 -6.46
C GLN A 131 8.59 1.88 -5.38
N VAL A 132 7.57 1.22 -4.83
CA VAL A 132 7.73 0.09 -3.91
C VAL A 132 6.85 -1.07 -4.33
N PHE A 133 7.26 -2.28 -3.94
CA PHE A 133 6.58 -3.53 -4.22
C PHE A 133 6.29 -4.24 -2.91
N LEU A 134 5.03 -4.58 -2.66
CA LEU A 134 4.64 -5.49 -1.58
C LEU A 134 4.25 -6.84 -2.20
N PRO A 135 5.08 -7.90 -2.03
CA PRO A 135 4.70 -9.25 -2.44
C PRO A 135 3.53 -9.77 -1.62
N ILE A 136 2.48 -10.24 -2.30
CA ILE A 136 1.30 -10.86 -1.69
C ILE A 136 1.13 -12.26 -2.30
N GLY A 137 1.44 -13.27 -1.50
CA GLY A 137 1.36 -14.68 -1.91
C GLY A 137 -0.05 -15.24 -1.78
N PHE A 138 -0.49 -16.05 -2.73
CA PHE A 138 -1.75 -16.79 -2.66
C PHE A 138 -1.73 -17.99 -3.61
N LYS A 139 -2.50 -19.03 -3.28
CA LYS A 139 -2.70 -20.17 -4.18
C LYS A 139 -3.45 -19.68 -5.42
N LYS A 140 -2.81 -19.72 -6.59
CA LYS A 140 -3.43 -19.40 -7.87
C LYS A 140 -4.54 -20.39 -8.20
#